data_AF-A0AAE4EH05-F1
#
_entry.id   AF-A0AAE4EH05-F1
#
_cell.length_a   1.000
_cell.length_b   1.000
_cell.length_c   1.000
_cell.angle_alpha   90.00
_cell.angle_beta   90.00
_cell.angle_gamma   90.00
#
_symmetry.space_group_name_H-M   'P 1'
#
loop_
_entity.id
_entity.type
_entity.pdbx_description
1 polymer ?
#
loop_
_entity_poly.entity_id
_entity_poly.type
_entity_poly.pdbx_seq_one_letter_code
_entity_poly.pdbx_strand_id
1 'polypeptide(L)'
;MSFQAYLDNAEKQTGITPRRFLELAAAKNLTKTGEIVAWLKEEHALGHGHATAIARLVTKGPEYVAENHAGGTLHLDGLAART
;
A
#
# COMPACT_ATOMS: atom_id res chain seq x y z
N MET A 1 -15.00 1.13 -5.04
CA MET A 1 -13.60 0.64 -5.12
C MET A 1 -13.24 0.04 -3.78
N SER A 2 -12.79 -1.22 -3.73
CA SER A 2 -12.31 -1.86 -2.50
C SER A 2 -10.91 -1.35 -2.13
N PHE A 3 -10.47 -1.59 -0.89
CA PHE A 3 -9.11 -1.26 -0.48
C PHE A 3 -8.07 -2.05 -1.29
N GLN A 4 -8.34 -3.32 -1.57
CA GLN A 4 -7.50 -4.13 -2.45
C GLN A 4 -7.34 -3.50 -3.84
N ALA A 5 -8.40 -2.92 -4.42
CA ALA A 5 -8.29 -2.24 -5.72
C ALA A 5 -7.34 -1.03 -5.69
N TYR A 6 -7.21 -0.33 -4.55
CA TYR A 6 -6.21 0.73 -4.42
C TYR A 6 -4.78 0.18 -4.41
N LEU A 7 -4.55 -0.94 -3.72
CA LEU A 7 -3.26 -1.63 -3.67
C LEU A 7 -2.86 -2.17 -5.05
N ASP A 8 -3.79 -2.81 -5.74
CA ASP A 8 -3.57 -3.39 -7.08
C ASP A 8 -3.23 -2.31 -8.10
N ASN A 9 -3.92 -1.18 -8.05
CA ASN A 9 -3.64 -0.07 -8.94
C ASN A 9 -2.31 0.62 -8.61
N ALA A 10 -1.91 0.67 -7.33
CA ALA A 10 -0.59 1.15 -6.95
C ALA A 10 0.51 0.25 -7.53
N GLU A 11 0.35 -1.07 -7.45
CA GLU A 11 1.27 -2.04 -8.07
C GLU A 11 1.29 -1.91 -9.59
N LYS A 12 0.14 -1.77 -10.26
CA LYS A 12 0.10 -1.55 -11.71
C LYS A 12 0.84 -0.29 -12.16
N GLN A 13 0.79 0.78 -11.36
CA GLN A 13 1.46 2.04 -11.68
C GLN A 13 2.96 2.00 -11.42
N THR A 14 3.40 1.25 -10.42
CA THR A 14 4.78 1.32 -9.90
C THR A 14 5.61 0.07 -10.16
N GLY A 15 4.97 -1.05 -10.46
CA GLY A 15 5.60 -2.38 -10.50
C GLY A 15 5.99 -2.91 -9.11
N ILE A 16 5.60 -2.24 -8.02
CA ILE A 16 5.99 -2.58 -6.65
C ILE A 16 4.81 -3.20 -5.92
N THR A 17 5.01 -4.38 -5.34
CA THR A 17 3.96 -5.07 -4.58
C THR A 17 3.65 -4.34 -3.26
N PRO A 18 2.43 -4.49 -2.71
CA PRO A 18 2.08 -3.90 -1.43
C PRO A 18 3.02 -4.33 -0.29
N ARG A 19 3.46 -5.59 -0.27
CA ARG A 19 4.47 -6.06 0.70
C ARG A 19 5.79 -5.31 0.56
N ARG A 20 6.25 -5.08 -0.67
CA ARG A 20 7.51 -4.36 -0.88
C ARG A 20 7.43 -2.91 -0.42
N PHE A 21 6.26 -2.26 -0.54
CA PHE A 21 6.07 -0.93 0.05
C PHE A 21 6.20 -0.91 1.58
N LEU A 22 5.72 -1.95 2.28
CA LEU A 22 5.91 -2.08 3.73
C LEU A 22 7.39 -2.14 4.10
N GLU A 23 8.16 -2.96 3.37
CA GLU A 23 9.61 -3.10 3.58
C GLU A 23 10.36 -1.80 3.29
N LEU A 24 10.02 -1.11 2.19
CA LEU A 24 10.63 0.16 1.82
C LEU A 24 10.35 1.26 2.86
N ALA A 25 9.11 1.35 3.33
CA ALA A 25 8.73 2.30 4.36
C ALA A 25 9.44 2.01 5.70
N ALA A 26 9.54 0.73 6.09
CA ALA A 26 10.27 0.31 7.28
C ALA A 26 11.78 0.64 7.17
N ALA A 27 12.41 0.37 6.03
CA ALA A 27 13.82 0.69 5.78
C ALA A 27 14.09 2.21 5.83
N LYS A 28 13.10 3.04 5.46
CA LYS A 28 13.15 4.50 5.56
C LYS A 28 12.71 5.05 6.93
N ASN A 29 12.33 4.19 7.90
CA ASN A 29 11.76 4.58 9.20
C ASN A 29 10.53 5.48 9.10
N LEU A 30 9.72 5.33 8.04
CA LEU A 30 8.53 6.15 7.84
C LEU A 30 7.36 5.61 8.68
N THR A 31 6.88 6.43 9.61
CA THR A 31 5.82 6.05 10.56
C THR A 31 4.60 6.97 10.52
N LYS A 32 4.71 8.16 9.89
CA LYS A 32 3.63 9.14 9.82
C LYS A 32 2.96 9.12 8.45
N THR A 33 1.63 9.07 8.45
CA THR A 33 0.83 9.03 7.22
C THR A 33 1.19 10.15 6.23
N GLY A 34 1.36 11.39 6.71
CA GLY A 34 1.68 12.52 5.85
C GLY A 34 3.03 12.38 5.15
N GLU A 35 4.06 11.92 5.89
CA GLU A 35 5.41 11.69 5.36
C GLU A 35 5.41 10.55 4.33
N ILE A 36 4.68 9.47 4.61
CA ILE A 36 4.55 8.33 3.69
C ILE A 36 3.82 8.75 2.40
N VAL A 37 2.74 9.54 2.50
CA VAL A 37 2.01 10.02 1.32
C VAL A 37 2.88 10.93 0.47
N ALA A 38 3.66 11.84 1.09
CA ALA A 38 4.61 12.69 0.36
C ALA A 38 5.65 11.85 -0.38
N TRP A 39 6.30 10.93 0.32
CA TRP A 39 7.29 10.00 -0.26
C TRP A 39 6.72 9.22 -1.46
N LEU A 40 5.53 8.64 -1.33
CA LEU A 40 4.89 7.87 -2.39
C LEU A 40 4.52 8.72 -3.62
N LYS A 41 4.18 9.99 -3.42
CA LYS A 41 3.93 10.93 -4.52
C LYS A 41 5.21 11.33 -5.23
N GLU A 42 6.26 11.61 -4.47
CA GLU A 42 7.53 12.13 -4.99
C GLU A 42 8.38 11.04 -5.67
N GLU A 43 8.55 9.89 -5.02
CA GLU A 43 9.42 8.82 -5.53
C GLU A 43 8.70 7.80 -6.44
N HIS A 44 7.38 7.66 -6.29
CA HIS A 44 6.60 6.63 -6.98
C HIS A 44 5.46 7.17 -7.84
N ALA A 45 5.32 8.50 -7.94
CA ALA A 45 4.29 9.19 -8.74
C ALA A 45 2.85 8.73 -8.45
N LEU A 46 2.58 8.19 -7.25
CA LEU A 46 1.26 7.68 -6.91
C LEU A 46 0.26 8.81 -6.70
N GLY A 47 -0.94 8.65 -7.24
CA GLY A 47 -2.08 9.54 -6.94
C GLY A 47 -2.47 9.48 -5.45
N HIS A 48 -3.09 10.56 -4.96
CA HIS A 48 -3.38 10.74 -3.53
C HIS A 48 -4.15 9.57 -2.88
N GLY A 49 -5.13 8.99 -3.58
CA GLY A 49 -5.92 7.86 -3.07
C GLY A 49 -5.07 6.59 -2.88
N HIS A 50 -4.25 6.24 -3.87
CA HIS A 50 -3.34 5.08 -3.80
C HIS A 50 -2.26 5.29 -2.74
N ALA A 51 -1.66 6.49 -2.70
CA ALA A 51 -0.68 6.85 -1.70
C ALA A 51 -1.26 6.73 -0.27
N THR A 52 -2.49 7.21 -0.05
CA THR A 52 -3.16 7.12 1.25
C THR A 52 -3.47 5.67 1.65
N ALA A 53 -3.84 4.81 0.70
CA ALA A 53 -4.07 3.40 0.97
C ALA A 53 -2.79 2.69 1.42
N ILE A 54 -1.68 2.89 0.72
CA ILE A 54 -0.37 2.35 1.13
C ILE A 54 0.06 2.94 2.47
N ALA A 55 -0.09 4.25 2.69
CA ALA A 55 0.23 4.86 3.98
C ALA A 55 -0.58 4.28 5.14
N ARG A 56 -1.86 3.97 4.92
CA ARG A 56 -2.69 3.29 5.94
C ARG A 56 -2.22 1.86 6.18
N LEU A 57 -1.83 1.13 5.13
CA LEU A 57 -1.23 -0.20 5.25
C LEU A 57 0.06 -0.18 6.08
N VAL A 58 0.96 0.79 5.82
CA VAL A 58 2.22 0.96 6.57
C VAL A 58 1.95 1.31 8.05
N THR A 59 1.05 2.26 8.31
CA THR A 59 0.85 2.80 9.67
C THR A 59 -0.03 1.94 10.57
N LYS A 60 -0.92 1.12 10.00
CA LYS A 60 -1.85 0.26 10.76
C LYS A 60 -1.54 -1.22 10.67
N GLY A 61 -0.76 -1.63 9.67
CA GLY A 61 -0.41 -3.03 9.43
C GLY A 61 -1.47 -3.81 8.65
N PRO A 62 -1.09 -4.95 8.07
CA PRO A 62 -1.97 -5.81 7.27
C PRO A 62 -3.21 -6.31 8.00
N GLU A 63 -3.07 -6.74 9.26
CA GLU A 63 -4.14 -7.36 10.04
C GLU A 63 -5.29 -6.38 10.25
N TYR A 64 -4.99 -5.19 10.76
CA TYR A 64 -5.98 -4.12 10.94
C TYR A 64 -6.68 -3.78 9.62
N VAL A 65 -5.93 -3.67 8.52
CA VAL A 65 -6.51 -3.34 7.22
C VAL A 65 -7.43 -4.44 6.71
N ALA A 66 -7.05 -5.71 6.87
CA ALA A 66 -7.87 -6.85 6.46
C ALA A 66 -9.23 -6.84 7.17
N GLU A 67 -9.22 -6.63 8.50
CA GLU A 67 -10.43 -6.56 9.32
C GLU A 67 -11.35 -5.38 8.97
N ASN A 68 -10.77 -4.23 8.63
CA ASN A 68 -11.54 -2.97 8.49
C ASN A 68 -11.91 -2.62 7.05
N HIS A 69 -11.26 -3.22 6.05
CA HIS A 69 -11.35 -2.74 4.67
C HIS A 69 -11.35 -3.82 3.57
N ALA A 70 -11.06 -5.08 3.89
CA ALA A 70 -10.95 -6.12 2.87
C ALA A 70 -12.23 -6.96 2.72
N GLY A 71 -13.11 -7.05 3.73
CA GLY A 71 -14.30 -7.92 3.68
C GLY A 71 -13.99 -9.37 3.27
N GLY A 72 -12.73 -9.80 3.43
CA GLY A 72 -12.11 -10.94 2.77
C GLY A 72 -10.57 -10.88 2.82
N THR A 73 -9.90 -11.72 2.02
CA THR A 73 -8.44 -11.88 2.00
C THR A 73 -7.72 -10.64 1.44
N LEU A 74 -6.69 -10.17 2.14
CA LEU A 74 -5.78 -9.11 1.69
C LEU A 74 -4.60 -9.73 0.93
N HIS A 75 -4.37 -9.33 -0.32
CA HIS A 75 -3.29 -9.85 -1.16
C HIS A 75 -2.15 -8.85 -1.24
N LEU A 76 -1.01 -9.16 -0.61
CA LEU A 76 0.15 -8.28 -0.53
C LEU A 76 1.34 -8.72 -1.41
N ASP A 77 1.31 -9.98 -1.86
CA ASP A 77 2.38 -10.66 -2.60
C ASP A 77 2.46 -10.23 -4.07
N GLY A 78 1.48 -9.45 -4.50
CA GLY A 78 1.41 -8.92 -5.85
C GLY A 78 0.25 -9.50 -6.66
N LEU A 79 0.06 -8.96 -7.86
CA LEU A 79 -0.92 -9.44 -8.85
C LEU A 79 -0.52 -10.82 -9.40
N ALA A 80 0.79 -11.07 -9.58
CA ALA A 80 1.30 -12.33 -10.11
C ALA A 80 1.14 -13.54 -9.16
N ALA A 81 0.98 -13.30 -7.86
CA ALA A 81 0.78 -14.35 -6.86
C ALA A 81 -0.68 -14.84 -6.76
N ARG A 82 -1.59 -14.25 -7.55
CA ARG A 82 -3.04 -14.54 -7.54
C ARG A 82 -3.53 -15.32 -8.76
N THR A 83 -2.63 -15.64 -9.68
CA THR A 83 -2.87 -16.44 -10.89
C THR A 83 -2.79 -17.93 -10.61
#